data_AF-A0A962QRU7-F1
#
_entry.id   AF-A0A962QRU7-F1
#
_cell.length_a   1.000
_cell.length_b   1.000
_cell.length_c   1.000
_cell.angle_alpha   90.00
_cell.angle_beta   90.00
_cell.angle_gamma   90.00
#
_symmetry.space_group_name_H-M   'P 1'
#
loop_
_entity.id
_entity.type
_entity.pdbx_description
1 polymer ?
#
loop_
_entity_poly.entity_id
_entity_poly.type
_entity_poly.pdbx_seq_one_letter_code
_entity_poly.pdbx_strand_id
1 'polypeptide(L)'
;MPQIRYYAHDGSELNDQAPAADVAYTDYILRIQPGIRYQPHPALAVNTDGSPAYWPLSAGQTLRVNTLADFPLTGTRELVAADYIYQIKRLAFTANHSPVAGLM
;
A
#
# COMPACT_ATOMS: atom_id res chain seq x y z
N MET A 1 -6.33 -17.78 -2.96
CA MET A 1 -7.66 -17.13 -2.86
C MET A 1 -7.79 -16.48 -1.49
N PRO A 2 -8.47 -15.33 -1.34
CA PRO A 2 -8.68 -14.70 -0.04
C PRO A 2 -9.49 -15.63 0.88
N GLN A 3 -9.26 -15.53 2.18
CA GLN A 3 -10.17 -16.12 3.17
C GLN A 3 -11.34 -15.17 3.39
N ILE A 4 -12.55 -15.70 3.47
CA ILE A 4 -13.78 -14.92 3.67
C ILE A 4 -14.29 -15.19 5.10
N ARG A 5 -14.74 -14.15 5.78
CA ARG A 5 -15.49 -14.26 7.05
C ARG A 5 -16.74 -13.41 6.99
N TYR A 6 -17.83 -13.94 7.51
CA TYR A 6 -19.13 -13.29 7.53
C TYR A 6 -19.44 -12.81 8.95
N TYR A 7 -20.09 -11.66 9.07
CA TYR A 7 -20.48 -11.11 10.36
C TYR A 7 -21.92 -10.63 10.35
N ALA A 8 -22.61 -10.85 11.46
CA ALA A 8 -23.97 -10.38 11.68
C ALA A 8 -23.99 -8.91 12.10
N HIS A 9 -25.19 -8.33 12.18
CA HIS A 9 -25.38 -6.92 12.55
C HIS A 9 -24.88 -6.57 13.97
N ASP A 10 -24.83 -7.54 14.88
CA ASP A 10 -24.30 -7.37 16.24
C ASP A 10 -22.77 -7.56 16.33
N GLY A 11 -22.13 -7.85 15.19
CA GLY A 11 -20.69 -8.07 15.06
C GLY A 11 -20.22 -9.49 15.39
N SER A 12 -21.14 -10.43 15.64
CA SER A 12 -20.80 -11.85 15.81
C SER A 12 -20.37 -12.49 14.48
N GLU A 13 -19.37 -13.37 14.52
CA GLU A 13 -18.92 -14.12 13.35
C GLU A 13 -19.93 -15.22 13.01
N LEU A 14 -20.34 -15.25 11.74
CA LEU A 14 -21.26 -16.24 11.19
C LEU A 14 -20.49 -17.40 10.57
N ASN A 15 -21.10 -18.57 10.57
CA ASN A 15 -20.54 -19.72 9.86
C ASN A 15 -20.68 -19.58 8.33
N ASP A 16 -19.90 -20.35 7.58
CA ASP A 16 -19.85 -20.29 6.11
C ASP A 16 -21.17 -20.70 5.41
N GLN A 17 -22.14 -21.25 6.13
CA GLN A 17 -23.45 -21.67 5.62
C GLN A 17 -24.59 -20.77 6.10
N ALA A 18 -24.27 -19.66 6.77
CA ALA A 18 -25.28 -18.71 7.23
C ALA A 18 -26.09 -18.17 6.04
N PRO A 19 -27.41 -18.00 6.18
CA PRO A 19 -28.23 -17.37 5.14
C PRO A 19 -27.65 -16.00 4.78
N ALA A 20 -27.57 -15.70 3.48
CA ALA A 20 -27.02 -14.43 3.01
C ALA A 20 -27.78 -13.19 3.56
N ALA A 21 -29.05 -13.36 3.92
CA ALA A 21 -29.87 -12.32 4.54
C ALA A 21 -29.40 -11.92 5.96
N ASP A 22 -28.65 -12.79 6.65
CA ASP A 22 -28.17 -12.55 8.01
C ASP A 22 -26.78 -11.88 8.02
N VAL A 23 -26.11 -11.80 6.86
CA VAL A 23 -24.77 -11.23 6.71
C VAL A 23 -24.85 -9.70 6.60
N ALA A 24 -24.33 -8.99 7.60
CA ALA A 24 -24.28 -7.54 7.61
C ALA A 24 -23.02 -6.99 6.93
N TYR A 25 -21.87 -7.64 7.12
CA TYR A 25 -20.62 -7.30 6.46
C TYR A 25 -19.75 -8.54 6.25
N THR A 26 -18.82 -8.43 5.30
CA THR A 26 -17.92 -9.51 4.89
C THR A 26 -16.48 -9.03 4.94
N ASP A 27 -15.63 -9.76 5.65
CA ASP A 27 -14.20 -9.52 5.64
C ASP A 27 -13.53 -10.42 4.60
N TYR A 28 -12.78 -9.78 3.70
CA TYR A 28 -11.88 -10.45 2.77
C TYR A 28 -10.45 -10.36 3.32
N ILE A 29 -9.91 -11.48 3.79
CA ILE A 29 -8.57 -11.57 4.38
C ILE A 29 -7.60 -11.99 3.29
N LEU A 30 -6.69 -11.08 2.94
CA LEU A 30 -5.64 -11.31 1.96
C LEU A 30 -4.30 -11.50 2.66
N ARG A 31 -3.63 -12.62 2.39
CA ARG A 31 -2.24 -12.85 2.81
C ARG A 31 -1.31 -12.47 1.67
N ILE A 32 -0.45 -11.49 1.92
CA ILE A 32 0.60 -11.09 0.98
C ILE A 32 1.70 -12.13 1.00
N GLN A 33 2.23 -12.45 -0.17
CA GLN A 33 3.39 -13.33 -0.31
C GLN A 33 4.63 -12.64 0.29
N PRO A 34 5.30 -13.26 1.27
CA PRO A 34 6.54 -12.72 1.84
C PRO A 34 7.66 -12.66 0.79
N GLY A 35 8.59 -11.73 1.00
CA GLY A 35 9.80 -11.59 0.19
C GLY A 35 9.62 -10.86 -1.14
N ILE A 36 8.41 -10.38 -1.45
CA ILE A 36 8.21 -9.47 -2.60
C ILE A 36 8.92 -8.16 -2.26
N ARG A 37 9.80 -7.70 -3.16
CA ARG A 37 10.53 -6.45 -2.98
C ARG A 37 10.20 -5.45 -4.08
N TYR A 38 10.23 -4.17 -3.74
CA TYR A 38 10.19 -3.10 -4.73
C TYR A 38 11.43 -3.15 -5.63
N GLN A 39 11.29 -2.69 -6.87
CA GLN A 39 12.44 -2.44 -7.72
C GLN A 39 13.38 -1.42 -7.04
N PRO A 40 14.71 -1.54 -7.22
CA PRO A 40 15.65 -0.56 -6.71
C PRO A 40 15.25 0.86 -7.13
N HIS A 41 15.07 1.75 -6.16
CA HIS A 41 14.59 3.10 -6.40
C HIS A 41 15.28 4.12 -5.48
N PRO A 42 15.60 5.35 -5.95
CA PRO A 42 16.25 6.39 -5.13
C PRO A 42 15.47 6.76 -3.87
N ALA A 43 14.14 6.81 -3.94
CA ALA A 43 13.28 7.12 -2.79
C ALA A 43 13.35 6.08 -1.65
N LEU A 44 13.90 4.89 -1.92
CA LEU A 44 14.13 3.84 -0.93
C LEU A 44 15.61 3.71 -0.55
N ALA A 45 16.47 4.58 -1.06
CA ALA A 45 17.88 4.60 -0.73
C ALA A 45 18.07 5.06 0.72
N VAL A 46 18.91 4.34 1.46
CA VAL A 46 19.30 4.65 2.83
C VAL A 46 20.81 4.76 2.94
N ASN A 47 21.28 5.61 3.85
CA ASN A 47 22.68 5.68 4.24
C ASN A 47 23.08 4.44 5.06
N THR A 48 24.36 4.30 5.36
CA THR A 48 24.89 3.19 6.18
C THR A 48 24.30 3.13 7.59
N ASP A 49 23.83 4.26 8.13
CA ASP A 49 23.16 4.36 9.41
C ASP A 49 21.64 4.08 9.35
N GLY A 50 21.10 3.76 8.16
CA GLY A 50 19.69 3.49 7.93
C GLY A 50 18.81 4.74 7.71
N SER A 51 19.37 5.95 7.79
CA SER A 51 18.64 7.19 7.48
C SER A 51 18.35 7.32 5.97
N PRO A 52 17.25 8.00 5.55
CA PRO A 52 16.99 8.22 4.13
C PRO A 52 18.13 9.00 3.46
N ALA A 53 18.64 8.50 2.34
CA ALA A 53 19.77 9.12 1.65
C ALA A 53 19.46 10.50 1.07
N TYR A 54 18.20 10.72 0.69
CA TYR A 54 17.76 11.92 -0.03
C TYR A 54 16.60 12.67 0.63
N TRP A 55 16.10 12.23 1.79
CA TRP A 55 14.98 12.90 2.46
C TRP A 55 15.42 13.61 3.75
N PRO A 56 15.15 14.92 3.89
CA PRO A 56 14.54 15.82 2.90
C PRO A 56 15.50 16.18 1.76
N LEU A 57 14.96 16.35 0.55
CA LEU A 57 15.75 16.78 -0.61
C LEU A 57 16.08 18.27 -0.49
N SER A 58 17.36 18.62 -0.53
CA SER A 58 17.78 20.02 -0.57
C SER A 58 17.59 20.61 -1.97
N ALA A 59 17.31 21.92 -2.04
CA ALA A 59 17.19 22.63 -3.31
C ALA A 59 18.43 22.46 -4.21
N GLY A 60 19.63 22.44 -3.62
CA GLY A 60 20.88 22.22 -4.35
C GLY A 60 21.00 20.82 -4.97
N GLN A 61 20.42 19.78 -4.35
CA GLN A 61 20.37 18.45 -4.95
C GLN A 61 19.37 18.40 -6.10
N THR A 62 18.19 19.01 -5.95
CA THR A 62 17.15 19.03 -6.99
C THR A 62 17.62 19.73 -8.26
N LEU A 63 18.43 20.79 -8.15
CA LEU A 63 19.00 21.48 -9.32
C LEU A 63 19.98 20.62 -10.15
N ARG A 64 20.50 19.53 -9.58
CA ARG A 64 21.51 18.66 -10.21
C ARG A 64 20.93 17.34 -10.73
N VAL A 65 19.65 17.09 -10.50
CA VAL A 65 18.97 15.85 -10.86
C VAL A 65 17.84 16.15 -11.83
N ASN A 66 17.92 15.58 -13.02
CA ASN A 66 16.90 15.68 -14.07
C ASN A 66 16.18 14.35 -14.28
N THR A 67 16.83 13.23 -13.97
CA THR A 67 16.29 11.88 -14.13
C THR A 67 16.53 11.02 -12.89
N LEU A 68 15.75 9.95 -12.71
CA LEU A 68 15.94 9.01 -11.60
C LEU A 68 17.34 8.36 -11.60
N ALA A 69 17.96 8.19 -12.77
CA ALA A 69 19.29 7.61 -12.90
C ALA A 69 20.41 8.53 -12.39
N ASP A 70 20.13 9.82 -12.20
CA ASP A 70 21.10 10.78 -11.67
C ASP A 70 21.32 10.60 -10.16
N PHE A 71 20.47 9.83 -9.48
CA PHE A 71 20.67 9.43 -8.09
C PHE A 71 21.60 8.22 -8.00
N PRO A 72 22.81 8.37 -7.43
CA PRO A 72 23.79 7.27 -7.38
C PRO A 72 23.41 6.13 -6.44
N LEU A 73 22.61 6.41 -5.41
CA LEU A 73 22.16 5.40 -4.45
C LEU A 73 20.72 5.01 -4.79
N THR A 74 20.49 3.70 -4.79
CA THR A 74 19.16 3.13 -4.86
C THR A 74 18.98 2.15 -3.72
N GLY A 75 17.73 1.96 -3.30
CA GLY A 75 17.41 0.98 -2.28
C GLY A 75 16.15 0.21 -2.63
N THR A 76 15.89 -0.83 -1.87
CA THR A 76 14.69 -1.64 -2.00
C THR A 76 14.27 -2.12 -0.62
N ARG A 77 12.96 -2.22 -0.41
CA ARG A 77 12.38 -2.85 0.78
C ARG A 77 11.33 -3.86 0.37
N GLU A 78 10.99 -4.71 1.32
CA GLU A 78 9.86 -5.62 1.18
C GLU A 78 8.55 -4.83 1.05
N LEU A 79 7.67 -5.33 0.20
CA LEU A 79 6.30 -4.87 0.06
C LEU A 79 5.49 -5.39 1.25
N VAL A 80 4.74 -4.52 1.91
CA VAL A 80 3.94 -4.84 3.09
C VAL A 80 2.49 -4.43 2.91
N ALA A 81 1.59 -4.91 3.77
CA ALA A 81 0.16 -4.61 3.70
C ALA A 81 -0.16 -3.12 3.70
N ALA A 82 0.63 -2.31 4.43
CA ALA A 82 0.48 -0.86 4.46
C ALA A 82 0.59 -0.21 3.07
N ASP A 83 1.35 -0.81 2.15
CA ASP A 83 1.53 -0.30 0.79
C ASP A 83 0.24 -0.41 -0.03
N TYR A 84 -0.44 -1.56 0.04
CA TYR A 84 -1.74 -1.74 -0.59
C TYR A 84 -2.82 -0.86 0.06
N ILE A 85 -2.80 -0.74 1.40
CA ILE A 85 -3.73 0.15 2.11
C ILE A 85 -3.57 1.58 1.61
N TYR A 86 -2.33 2.07 1.50
CA TYR A 86 -2.07 3.40 0.97
C TYR A 86 -2.56 3.55 -0.48
N GLN A 87 -2.30 2.57 -1.34
CA GLN A 87 -2.76 2.59 -2.73
C GLN A 87 -4.29 2.64 -2.83
N ILE A 88 -5.00 1.77 -2.10
CA ILE A 88 -6.48 1.73 -2.10
C ILE A 88 -7.04 3.07 -1.61
N LYS A 89 -6.51 3.60 -0.50
CA LYS A 89 -6.92 4.91 0.02
C LYS A 89 -6.65 6.02 -1.00
N ARG A 90 -5.51 5.99 -1.68
CA ARG A 90 -5.14 6.98 -2.69
C ARG A 90 -6.07 6.94 -3.91
N LEU A 91 -6.49 5.74 -4.32
CA LEU A 91 -7.46 5.53 -5.42
C LEU A 91 -8.87 5.98 -5.05
N ALA A 92 -9.24 5.87 -3.77
CA ALA A 92 -10.51 6.35 -3.25
C ALA A 92 -10.49 7.86 -2.89
N PHE A 93 -9.32 8.51 -2.95
CA PHE A 93 -9.18 9.90 -2.54
C PHE A 93 -9.59 10.86 -3.67
N THR A 94 -10.75 11.47 -3.51
CA THR A 94 -11.44 12.29 -4.53
C THR A 94 -10.59 13.45 -5.06
N ALA A 95 -9.80 14.12 -4.20
CA ALA A 95 -8.96 15.25 -4.63
C ALA A 95 -7.78 14.85 -5.53
N ASN A 96 -7.42 13.57 -5.62
CA ASN A 96 -6.38 13.08 -6.53
C ASN A 96 -6.88 12.86 -7.97
N HIS A 97 -8.13 13.25 -8.31
CA HIS A 97 -8.77 12.95 -9.59
C HIS A 97 -8.74 11.44 -9.93
N SER A 98 -8.70 10.58 -8.91
CA SER A 98 -8.66 9.13 -9.10
C SER A 98 -10.09 8.60 -9.18
N PRO A 99 -10.50 7.95 -10.27
CA PRO A 99 -11.90 7.88 -10.69
C PRO A 99 -12.70 6.71 -10.08
N VAL A 100 -12.29 6.12 -8.97
CA VAL A 100 -12.91 4.85 -8.52
C VAL A 100 -13.91 5.02 -7.38
N ALA A 101 -13.78 6.06 -6.55
CA ALA A 101 -14.68 6.24 -5.39
C ALA A 101 -16.17 6.43 -5.77
N GLY A 102 -16.49 6.84 -7.00
CA GLY A 102 -17.86 6.98 -7.48
C GLY A 102 -18.39 5.79 -8.28
N LEU A 103 -17.58 4.73 -8.48
CA LEU A 103 -17.92 3.54 -9.28
C LEU A 103 -18.01 2.25 -8.43
N MET A 104 -17.55 2.28 -7.17
CA MET A 104 -17.82 1.25 -6.16
C MET A 104 -18.99 1.69 -5.28
#